data_AF-A0A1H7MKP4-F1
#
_entry.id   AF-A0A1H7MKP4-F1
#
_cell.length_a   1.000
_cell.length_b   1.000
_cell.length_c   1.000
_cell.angle_alpha   90.00
_cell.angle_beta   90.00
_cell.angle_gamma   90.00
#
_symmetry.space_group_name_H-M   'P 1'
#
loop_
_entity.id
_entity.type
_entity.pdbx_description
1 polymer ?
#
loop_
_entity_poly.entity_id
_entity_poly.type
_entity_poly.pdbx_seq_one_letter_code
_entity_poly.pdbx_strand_id
1 'polypeptide(L)' 'MSDRTCSDCKHYRPAPTDSATVAEYGECRAHPPTVIVIGDEPVSEFPAVNADEGCGEWEPKQ' A
#
# COMPACT_ATOMS: atom_id res chain seq x y z
N MET A 1 -2.62 -16.83 15.18
CA MET A 1 -1.39 -16.08 14.88
C MET A 1 -1.85 -14.66 14.59
N SER A 2 -1.22 -13.62 15.14
CA SER A 2 -1.57 -12.26 14.73
C SER A 2 -0.97 -12.07 13.35
N ASP A 3 -1.81 -12.21 12.33
CA ASP A 3 -1.36 -12.13 10.93
C ASP A 3 -0.95 -10.68 10.66
N ARG A 4 0.36 -10.45 10.58
CA ARG A 4 0.96 -9.14 10.34
C ARG A 4 0.79 -8.79 8.87
N THR A 5 -0.39 -8.28 8.53
CA THR A 5 -0.78 -7.95 7.15
C THR A 5 -0.58 -6.47 6.86
N CYS A 6 -0.57 -6.11 5.58
CA CYS A 6 -0.55 -4.74 5.10
C CYS A 6 -1.76 -3.95 5.61
N SER A 7 -2.94 -4.58 5.68
CA SER A 7 -4.17 -3.95 6.19
C SER A 7 -4.00 -3.40 7.62
N ASP A 8 -3.14 -3.99 8.44
CA ASP A 8 -2.84 -3.56 9.82
C ASP A 8 -1.48 -2.84 9.98
N CYS A 9 -0.77 -2.61 8.88
CA CYS A 9 0.52 -1.93 8.86
C CYS A 9 0.37 -0.40 8.80
N LYS A 10 1.23 0.35 9.50
CA LYS A 10 1.25 1.83 9.47
C LYS A 10 1.68 2.40 8.10
N HIS A 11 2.39 1.61 7.30
CA HIS A 11 2.90 2.00 5.99
C HIS A 11 1.87 1.87 4.87
N TYR A 12 0.81 1.09 5.09
CA TYR A 12 -0.21 0.82 4.09
C TYR A 12 -1.20 1.98 3.95
N ARG A 13 -1.47 2.39 2.71
CA ARG A 13 -2.56 3.30 2.37
C ARG A 13 -3.50 2.60 1.40
N PRO A 14 -4.75 2.30 1.80
CA PRO A 14 -5.70 1.64 0.92
C PRO A 14 -5.99 2.52 -0.30
N ALA A 15 -6.12 1.90 -1.47
CA ALA A 15 -6.60 2.59 -2.66
C ALA A 15 -8.03 3.09 -2.43
N PRO A 16 -8.43 4.25 -2.99
CA PRO A 16 -9.81 4.69 -2.92
C PRO A 16 -10.71 3.64 -3.59
N THR A 17 -11.68 3.12 -2.83
CA THR A 17 -12.72 2.23 -3.33
C THR A 17 -14.03 3.00 -3.43
N ASP A 18 -14.79 2.79 -4.50
CA ASP A 18 -16.14 3.33 -4.65
C ASP A 18 -17.17 2.67 -3.72
N SER A 19 -16.75 1.65 -2.96
CA SER A 19 -17.56 0.85 -2.05
C SER A 19 -16.98 0.83 -0.63
N ALA A 20 -17.84 0.58 0.37
CA ALA A 20 -17.49 0.42 1.79
C ALA A 20 -16.66 -0.86 2.11
N THR A 21 -16.01 -1.45 1.10
CA THR A 21 -15.18 -2.64 1.23
C THR A 21 -13.72 -2.24 1.46
N VAL A 22 -12.99 -3.02 2.25
CA VAL A 22 -11.53 -2.87 2.36
C VAL A 22 -10.94 -3.06 0.96
N ALA A 23 -10.14 -2.09 0.51
CA ALA A 23 -9.43 -2.20 -0.76
C ALA A 23 -8.51 -3.42 -0.72
N GLU A 24 -8.65 -4.33 -1.69
CA GLU A 24 -7.76 -5.50 -1.85
C GLU A 24 -6.31 -5.05 -2.09
N TYR A 25 -6.14 -3.87 -2.70
CA TYR A 25 -4.85 -3.28 -2.99
C TYR A 25 -4.71 -1.87 -2.41
N GLY A 26 -3.47 -1.48 -2.14
CA GLY A 26 -3.11 -0.14 -1.73
C GLY A 26 -1.62 0.12 -1.90
N GLU A 27 -1.17 1.27 -1.44
CA GLU A 27 0.21 1.72 -1.54
C GLU A 27 1.00 1.39 -0.27
N CYS A 28 2.23 0.92 -0.43
CA CYS A 28 3.19 0.74 0.66
C CYS A 28 4.18 1.90 0.73
N ARG A 29 4.20 2.63 1.85
CA ARG A 29 5.10 3.77 2.08
C ARG A 29 6.39 3.43 2.85
N ALA A 30 6.64 2.15 3.09
CA ALA A 30 7.90 1.69 3.68
C ALA A 30 9.08 1.89 2.70
N HIS A 31 8.80 1.86 1.40
CA HIS A 31 9.77 2.10 0.34
C HIS A 31 9.52 3.44 -0.35
N PRO A 32 10.57 4.08 -0.90
CA PRO A 32 10.41 5.29 -1.71
C PRO A 32 9.48 5.05 -2.91
N PRO A 33 8.76 6.08 -3.37
CA PRO A 33 7.98 5.97 -4.59
C PRO A 33 8.89 5.85 -5.81
N THR A 34 8.41 5.15 -6.83
CA THR A 34 9.06 5.07 -8.14
C THR A 34 8.49 6.16 -9.05
N VAL A 35 9.35 6.82 -9.81
CA VAL A 35 8.91 7.74 -10.86
C VAL A 35 8.65 6.93 -12.11
N ILE A 36 7.40 6.91 -12.56
CA ILE A 36 6.97 6.31 -13.82
C ILE A 36 6.51 7.42 -14.77
N VAL A 37 6.57 7.16 -16.06
CA VAL A 37 6.10 8.09 -17.09
C VAL A 37 4.78 7.57 -17.63
N ILE A 38 3.69 8.30 -17.39
CA ILE A 38 2.36 7.98 -17.90
C ILE A 38 2.00 9.04 -18.94
N GLY A 39 2.05 8.67 -20.22
CA GLY A 39 1.99 9.65 -21.31
C GLY A 39 3.28 10.46 -21.38
N ASP A 40 3.17 11.79 -21.30
CA ASP A 40 4.31 12.72 -21.29
C ASP A 40 4.58 13.35 -19.92
N GLU A 41 3.82 12.95 -18.88
CA GLU A 41 3.94 13.49 -17.53
C GLU A 41 4.60 12.47 -16.58
N PRO A 42 5.65 12.87 -15.83
CA PRO A 42 6.21 12.02 -14.80
C PRO A 42 5.28 11.98 -13.59
N VAL A 43 4.93 10.77 -13.15
CA VAL A 43 4.10 10.50 -11.98
C VAL A 43 4.95 9.73 -10.97
N SER A 44 4.80 10.06 -9.68
CA SER A 44 5.46 9.36 -8.58
C SER A 44 4.45 8.47 -7.88
N GLU A 45 4.67 7.16 -7.90
CA GLU A 45 3.77 6.16 -7.31
C GLU A 45 4.50 5.30 -6.29
N PHE A 46 3.84 5.01 -5.18
CA PHE A 46 4.34 4.04 -4.21
C PHE A 46 4.08 2.61 -4.70
N PRO A 47 4.87 1.61 -4.26
CA PRO A 47 4.62 0.21 -4.59
C PRO A 47 3.20 -0.22 -4.21
N ALA A 48 2.47 -0.80 -5.17
CA ALA A 48 1.18 -1.43 -4.93
C ALA A 48 1.36 -2.78 -4.22
N VAL A 49 0.61 -3.02 -3.15
CA VAL A 49 0.64 -4.24 -2.34
C VAL A 49 -0.77 -4.73 -2.03
N ASN A 50 -0.93 -6.04 -1.81
CA ASN A 50 -2.20 -6.61 -1.39
C ASN A 50 -2.40 -6.42 0.12
N ALA A 51 -3.62 -6.09 0.54
CA ALA A 51 -3.99 -5.84 1.93
C ALA A 51 -3.74 -7.03 2.86
N ASP A 52 -3.84 -8.25 2.35
CA ASP A 52 -3.73 -9.50 3.12
C ASP A 52 -2.29 -10.07 3.13
N GLU A 53 -1.36 -9.46 2.39
CA GLU A 53 0.05 -9.84 2.40
C GLU A 53 0.81 -9.24 3.59
N GLY A 54 1.97 -9.82 3.92
CA GLY A 54 2.86 -9.32 4.97
C GLY A 54 4.30 -9.25 4.48
N CYS A 55 5.10 -8.37 5.08
CA CYS A 55 6.53 -8.24 4.79
C CYS A 55 7.34 -8.06 6.10
N GLY A 56 8.67 -8.11 5.98
CA GLY A 56 9.59 -7.89 7.11
C GLY A 56 9.51 -6.48 7.71
N GLU A 57 9.00 -5.52 6.93
CA GLU A 57 9.02 -4.09 7.24
C GLU A 57 7.72 -3.66 7.91
N TRP A 58 6.90 -4.64 8.31
CA TRP A 58 5.64 -4.42 8.99
C TRP A 58 5.85 -3.69 10.32
N GLU A 59 5.04 -2.67 10.56
CA GLU A 59 4.97 -1.95 11.82
C GLU A 59 3.50 -1.64 12.16
N PRO A 60 3.07 -1.79 13.43
CA PRO A 60 1.68 -1.62 13.81
C PRO A 60 1.20 -0.18 13.61
N LYS A 61 -0.08 0.00 13.24
CA LYS A 61 -0.75 1.31 13.34
C LYS A 61 -0.75 1.78 14.80
N GLN A 62 -0.38 3.04 15.03
CA GLN A 62 -0.53 3.70 16.33
C GLN A 62 -1.99 4.13 16.56
#